data_AF-A0A375YY43-F1
#
_entry.id   AF-A0A375YY43-F1
#
_cell.length_a   1.000
_cell.length_b   1.000
_cell.length_c   1.000
_cell.angle_alpha   90.00
_cell.angle_beta   90.00
_cell.angle_gamma   90.00
#
_symmetry.space_group_name_H-M   'P 1'
#
loop_
_entity.id
_entity.type
_entity.pdbx_description
1 polymer ?
#
loop_
_entity_poly.entity_id
_entity_poly.type
_entity_poly.pdbx_seq_one_letter_code
_entity_poly.pdbx_strand_id
1 'polypeptide(L)'
;MSTGTADAGPLADDAAPPARAGRRPLLVGLAVGAAMLLIVVLTAVSGHRSADDRAVVNVTGDGVQTIAVKLVDLDIVPGKITVPRGARVILDVTNDGEMPHDLAFPEGPATRMLDPGGRQRLDLGVVNASRTGWCTVPGHKQAGMTLTIQLAAEATASTGGDATIDPNATPEPGFRPYPADLAPAGPPVHHVTLGINDQTLSVAPGVTQRMWTFGGAVPGPTLHGRVGDTFVVTVINNTPMGHSIDFHASMVAPDRDMRTIGPGQRLVYRFTARHAGAWMYHCATAPMIQHIGNGMYGAVIIDPPDLAPVSTEYVLVQSELYLGPNAQTGDVTKMTCGTPDAVVFNGYYDQYRHRPLAARAGERVRIWVVDAGLTRSSAFHIVGTQFDTAYSDGAYLVRPDNPSRSAAQALALQPGQGGFVEFTLPEPGHYPFLSHLMVDANRGASGELTAQ
;
A
#
# COMPACT_ATOMS: atom_id res chain seq x y z
N MET A 1 -29.25 71.70 -32.09
CA MET A 1 -30.72 71.54 -32.13
C MET A 1 -31.03 70.10 -31.74
N SER A 2 -31.96 69.93 -30.79
CA SER A 2 -32.69 68.73 -30.31
C SER A 2 -31.93 67.42 -30.02
N THR A 3 -31.72 66.99 -28.76
CA THR A 3 -32.64 66.48 -27.69
C THR A 3 -33.07 65.02 -27.85
N GLY A 4 -32.82 64.19 -26.83
CA GLY A 4 -33.49 62.91 -26.62
C GLY A 4 -32.85 62.04 -25.54
N THR A 5 -33.36 62.13 -24.31
CA THR A 5 -33.01 61.39 -23.09
C THR A 5 -33.88 60.13 -22.89
N ALA A 6 -33.35 59.08 -22.25
CA ALA A 6 -34.01 58.10 -21.37
C ALA A 6 -32.94 57.07 -20.94
N ASP A 7 -32.56 56.82 -19.68
CA ASP A 7 -33.23 56.65 -18.38
C ASP A 7 -33.81 55.26 -18.11
N ALA A 8 -33.64 54.85 -16.84
CA ALA A 8 -33.52 53.50 -16.32
C ALA A 8 -34.80 52.62 -16.30
N GLY A 9 -34.61 51.30 -16.30
CA GLY A 9 -35.66 50.29 -16.08
C GLY A 9 -35.48 49.53 -14.76
N PRO A 10 -36.57 49.21 -14.02
CA PRO A 10 -36.52 48.57 -12.70
C PRO A 10 -36.80 47.04 -12.70
N LEU A 11 -36.76 46.50 -11.48
CA LEU A 11 -36.76 45.10 -11.00
C LEU A 11 -38.09 44.33 -11.12
N ALA A 12 -37.92 43.00 -11.25
CA ALA A 12 -38.62 41.83 -10.66
C ALA A 12 -40.15 41.77 -10.52
N ASP A 13 -40.72 40.62 -10.94
CA ASP A 13 -41.83 39.96 -10.23
C ASP A 13 -41.87 38.43 -10.49
N ASP A 14 -42.25 37.70 -9.45
CA ASP A 14 -42.36 36.24 -9.30
C ASP A 14 -43.47 35.58 -10.13
N ALA A 15 -43.26 34.34 -10.60
CA ALA A 15 -44.35 33.40 -10.89
C ALA A 15 -43.92 31.91 -10.83
N ALA A 16 -44.58 31.16 -9.95
CA ALA A 16 -44.50 29.70 -9.79
C ALA A 16 -45.30 28.93 -10.88
N PRO A 17 -44.98 27.65 -11.16
CA PRO A 17 -45.75 26.83 -12.12
C PRO A 17 -46.91 26.03 -11.47
N PRO A 18 -47.95 25.66 -12.26
CA PRO A 18 -49.22 25.13 -11.76
C PRO A 18 -49.33 23.60 -11.67
N ALA A 19 -50.37 23.18 -10.93
CA ALA A 19 -50.74 21.83 -10.52
C ALA A 19 -51.25 20.88 -11.63
N ARG A 20 -51.05 19.57 -11.41
CA ARG A 20 -51.56 18.45 -12.22
C ARG A 20 -52.93 17.96 -11.75
N ALA A 21 -53.85 17.78 -12.70
CA ALA A 21 -54.97 16.83 -12.67
C ALA A 21 -54.86 16.01 -13.97
N GLY A 22 -55.15 14.71 -14.10
CA GLY A 22 -55.73 13.67 -13.27
C GLY A 22 -56.24 12.60 -14.25
N ARG A 23 -56.26 11.30 -13.87
CA ARG A 23 -57.24 10.25 -14.24
C ARG A 23 -56.63 8.83 -14.14
N ARG A 24 -57.35 7.96 -13.44
CA ARG A 24 -57.17 6.50 -13.33
C ARG A 24 -57.72 5.77 -14.57
N PRO A 25 -57.31 4.51 -14.80
CA PRO A 25 -58.32 3.46 -14.98
C PRO A 25 -58.02 2.15 -14.23
N LEU A 26 -59.09 1.37 -14.07
CA LEU A 26 -59.20 0.07 -13.41
C LEU A 26 -58.74 -1.11 -14.30
N LEU A 27 -58.28 -2.15 -13.59
CA LEU A 27 -58.26 -3.61 -13.82
C LEU A 27 -59.07 -4.20 -15.00
N VAL A 28 -58.49 -5.18 -15.71
CA VAL A 28 -58.97 -6.58 -15.92
C VAL A 28 -57.99 -7.33 -16.84
N GLY A 29 -57.56 -8.55 -16.45
CA GLY A 29 -56.80 -9.47 -17.30
C GLY A 29 -56.43 -10.76 -16.54
N LEU A 30 -57.15 -11.85 -16.84
CA LEU A 30 -57.27 -13.11 -16.11
C LEU A 30 -56.01 -13.99 -16.04
N ALA A 31 -55.96 -14.78 -14.97
CA ALA A 31 -55.12 -15.96 -14.75
C ALA A 31 -55.63 -17.22 -15.48
N VAL A 32 -54.73 -18.17 -15.79
CA VAL A 32 -54.75 -19.62 -15.42
C VAL A 32 -53.60 -20.32 -16.16
N GLY A 33 -52.83 -21.14 -15.43
CA GLY A 33 -51.88 -22.08 -16.03
C GLY A 33 -50.79 -22.57 -15.07
N ALA A 34 -51.19 -23.24 -13.98
CA ALA A 34 -50.29 -23.90 -13.05
C ALA A 34 -49.77 -25.24 -13.62
N ALA A 35 -48.49 -25.53 -13.44
CA ALA A 35 -47.97 -26.90 -13.37
C ALA A 35 -46.78 -26.94 -12.40
N MET A 36 -46.83 -27.94 -11.53
CA MET A 36 -46.08 -28.14 -10.29
C MET A 36 -44.56 -28.29 -10.46
N LEU A 37 -43.78 -27.87 -9.47
CA LEU A 37 -42.82 -28.79 -8.86
C LEU A 37 -42.51 -28.40 -7.40
N LEU A 38 -42.74 -29.40 -6.54
CA LEU A 38 -42.53 -29.49 -5.11
C LEU A 38 -41.05 -29.21 -4.77
N ILE A 39 -40.75 -28.18 -3.98
CA ILE A 39 -39.47 -28.12 -3.24
C ILE A 39 -39.78 -28.55 -1.81
N VAL A 40 -39.39 -29.78 -1.50
CA VAL A 40 -39.28 -30.29 -0.15
C VAL A 40 -38.15 -29.51 0.54
N VAL A 41 -38.50 -28.69 1.52
CA VAL A 41 -37.56 -28.14 2.49
C VAL A 41 -37.14 -29.29 3.42
N LEU A 42 -36.03 -29.94 3.08
CA LEU A 42 -35.29 -30.76 4.03
C LEU A 42 -34.15 -29.92 4.57
N THR A 43 -34.32 -29.47 5.80
CA THR A 43 -33.27 -28.91 6.66
C THR A 43 -32.24 -29.99 6.94
N ALA A 44 -31.26 -30.12 6.05
CA ALA A 44 -29.98 -30.75 6.36
C ALA A 44 -29.03 -29.64 6.84
N VAL A 45 -28.84 -29.59 8.16
CA VAL A 45 -27.74 -28.86 8.78
C VAL A 45 -26.44 -29.42 8.20
N SER A 46 -25.85 -28.68 7.26
CA SER A 46 -24.48 -28.88 6.81
C SER A 46 -23.82 -27.52 6.88
N GLY A 47 -23.07 -27.31 7.97
CA GLY A 47 -22.26 -26.13 8.17
C GLY A 47 -21.37 -25.92 6.95
N HIS A 48 -21.63 -24.86 6.21
CA HIS A 48 -20.70 -24.32 5.24
C HIS A 48 -19.51 -23.76 6.00
N ARG A 49 -18.51 -24.61 6.27
CA ARG A 49 -17.16 -24.16 6.53
C ARG A 49 -16.56 -23.76 5.18
N SER A 50 -16.69 -22.48 4.83
CA SER A 50 -15.77 -21.88 3.88
C SER A 50 -14.42 -21.70 4.58
N ALA A 51 -13.56 -22.69 4.43
CA ALA A 51 -12.13 -22.59 4.66
C ALA A 51 -11.48 -23.69 3.80
N ASP A 52 -11.04 -23.35 2.60
CA ASP A 52 -10.17 -24.24 1.84
C ASP A 52 -8.79 -23.57 1.67
N ASP A 53 -8.15 -23.43 2.83
CA ASP A 53 -6.72 -23.32 3.00
C ASP A 53 -6.24 -24.78 3.18
N ARG A 54 -5.98 -25.45 2.05
CA ARG A 54 -5.75 -26.91 1.99
C ARG A 54 -4.85 -27.38 3.12
N ALA A 55 -5.38 -28.30 3.94
CA ALA A 55 -4.87 -28.68 5.26
C ALA A 55 -3.34 -28.58 5.41
N VAL A 56 -2.89 -27.84 6.42
CA VAL A 56 -1.46 -27.68 6.75
C VAL A 56 -1.09 -28.64 7.87
N VAL A 57 -0.03 -29.43 7.68
CA VAL A 57 0.55 -30.24 8.77
C VAL A 57 1.77 -29.54 9.34
N ASN A 58 1.69 -29.13 10.61
CA ASN A 58 2.81 -28.57 11.36
C ASN A 58 3.48 -29.67 12.17
N VAL A 59 4.75 -29.95 11.87
CA VAL A 59 5.53 -30.96 12.58
C VAL A 59 6.48 -30.28 13.56
N THR A 60 6.56 -30.81 14.78
CA THR A 60 7.45 -30.28 15.85
C THR A 60 8.41 -31.38 16.32
N GLY A 61 9.59 -30.97 16.80
CA GLY A 61 10.59 -31.85 17.41
C GLY A 61 11.76 -32.28 16.51
N ASP A 62 12.89 -32.59 17.14
CA ASP A 62 14.12 -33.05 16.50
C ASP A 62 14.04 -34.57 16.24
N GLY A 63 14.08 -35.01 14.98
CA GLY A 63 14.01 -36.43 14.62
C GLY A 63 13.62 -36.74 13.17
N VAL A 64 13.43 -38.03 12.87
CA VAL A 64 12.87 -38.52 11.59
C VAL A 64 11.35 -38.42 11.65
N GLN A 65 10.77 -37.60 10.78
CA GLN A 65 9.35 -37.31 10.74
C GLN A 65 8.70 -38.08 9.60
N THR A 66 7.77 -38.99 9.90
CA THR A 66 6.98 -39.71 8.87
C THR A 66 5.60 -39.09 8.75
N ILE A 67 5.24 -38.61 7.56
CA ILE A 67 4.03 -37.82 7.31
C ILE A 67 3.18 -38.50 6.25
N ALA A 68 1.92 -38.78 6.57
CA ALA A 68 0.99 -39.36 5.61
C ALA A 68 0.60 -38.32 4.54
N VAL A 69 0.69 -38.71 3.27
CA VAL A 69 0.28 -37.90 2.12
C VAL A 69 -0.65 -38.73 1.25
N LYS A 70 -1.80 -38.16 0.89
CA LYS A 70 -2.78 -38.76 0.00
C LYS A 70 -2.78 -38.06 -1.34
N LEU A 71 -2.75 -38.81 -2.42
CA LEU A 71 -3.02 -38.36 -3.78
C LEU A 71 -4.48 -38.71 -4.06
N VAL A 72 -5.34 -37.72 -4.25
CA VAL A 72 -6.78 -37.94 -4.45
C VAL A 72 -7.31 -36.94 -5.47
N ASP A 73 -8.08 -37.42 -6.45
CA ASP A 73 -8.56 -36.64 -7.59
C ASP A 73 -7.45 -35.86 -8.32
N LEU A 74 -7.44 -34.53 -8.22
CA LEU A 74 -6.38 -33.65 -8.75
C LEU A 74 -5.66 -32.90 -7.62
N ASP A 75 -5.59 -33.48 -6.44
CA ASP A 75 -5.04 -32.85 -5.25
C ASP A 75 -4.08 -33.73 -4.45
N ILE A 76 -3.22 -33.08 -3.67
CA ILE A 76 -2.31 -33.73 -2.73
C ILE A 76 -2.69 -33.25 -1.33
N VAL A 77 -2.99 -34.19 -0.43
CA VAL A 77 -3.51 -33.89 0.92
C VAL A 77 -2.57 -34.48 1.98
N PRO A 78 -1.98 -33.66 2.86
CA PRO A 78 -2.03 -32.20 2.87
C PRO A 78 -1.33 -31.58 1.66
N GLY A 79 -1.77 -30.40 1.22
CA GLY A 79 -1.11 -29.64 0.14
C GLY A 79 0.10 -28.84 0.64
N LYS A 80 0.26 -28.73 1.97
CA LYS A 80 1.35 -28.01 2.62
C LYS A 80 1.78 -28.71 3.91
N ILE A 81 3.09 -28.85 4.09
CA ILE A 81 3.71 -29.41 5.28
C ILE A 81 4.77 -28.44 5.78
N THR A 82 4.68 -28.03 7.05
CA THR A 82 5.67 -27.19 7.71
C THR A 82 6.57 -28.03 8.60
N VAL A 83 7.88 -27.95 8.41
CA VAL A 83 8.88 -28.73 9.17
C VAL A 83 10.00 -27.84 9.71
N PRO A 84 10.58 -28.11 10.89
CA PRO A 84 11.75 -27.39 11.37
C PRO A 84 12.93 -27.52 10.41
N ARG A 85 13.78 -26.49 10.32
CA ARG A 85 15.05 -26.58 9.58
C ARG A 85 15.89 -27.70 10.19
N GLY A 86 16.43 -28.57 9.33
CA GLY A 86 17.23 -29.72 9.76
C GLY A 86 16.43 -30.99 10.07
N ALA A 87 15.09 -30.95 9.98
CA ALA A 87 14.27 -32.15 10.15
C ALA A 87 14.50 -33.15 9.01
N ARG A 88 14.62 -34.44 9.32
CA ARG A 88 14.62 -35.50 8.31
C ARG A 88 13.19 -35.94 8.04
N VAL A 89 12.72 -35.83 6.80
CA VAL A 89 11.30 -36.04 6.46
C VAL A 89 11.14 -37.27 5.57
N ILE A 90 10.19 -38.13 5.92
CA ILE A 90 9.74 -39.27 5.12
C ILE A 90 8.24 -39.08 4.87
N LEU A 91 7.81 -39.10 3.61
CA LEU A 91 6.39 -39.08 3.26
C LEU A 91 5.89 -40.52 3.08
N ASP A 92 4.79 -40.89 3.73
CA ASP A 92 4.06 -42.13 3.47
C ASP A 92 2.94 -41.83 2.47
N VAL A 93 3.25 -41.99 1.18
CA VAL A 93 2.40 -41.56 0.07
C VAL A 93 1.44 -42.68 -0.31
N THR A 94 0.14 -42.39 -0.28
CA THR A 94 -0.94 -43.29 -0.72
C THR A 94 -1.70 -42.65 -1.86
N ASN A 95 -1.97 -43.39 -2.93
CA ASN A 95 -2.98 -43.02 -3.91
C ASN A 95 -4.36 -43.45 -3.40
N ASP A 96 -5.19 -42.48 -3.03
CA ASP A 96 -6.56 -42.65 -2.54
C ASP A 96 -7.61 -42.22 -3.60
N GLY A 97 -7.16 -41.87 -4.81
CA GLY A 97 -8.00 -41.51 -5.95
C GLY A 97 -8.27 -42.68 -6.91
N GLU A 98 -9.12 -42.42 -7.91
CA GLU A 98 -9.53 -43.43 -8.90
C GLU A 98 -8.57 -43.57 -10.10
N MET A 99 -7.58 -42.68 -10.23
CA MET A 99 -6.61 -42.68 -11.32
C MET A 99 -5.16 -42.76 -10.84
N PRO A 100 -4.20 -43.19 -11.68
CA PRO A 100 -2.80 -43.26 -11.28
C PRO A 100 -2.19 -41.89 -10.96
N HIS A 101 -1.38 -41.81 -9.91
CA HIS A 101 -0.68 -40.60 -9.51
C HIS A 101 0.74 -40.91 -9.00
N ASP A 102 1.63 -39.93 -9.09
CA ASP A 102 2.92 -39.93 -8.43
C ASP A 102 3.14 -38.63 -7.64
N LEU A 103 4.24 -38.57 -6.90
CA LEU A 103 4.73 -37.37 -6.26
C LEU A 103 6.23 -37.25 -6.53
N ALA A 104 6.62 -36.21 -7.26
CA ALA A 104 8.01 -35.91 -7.59
C ALA A 104 8.42 -34.53 -7.09
N PHE A 105 9.65 -34.41 -6.59
CA PHE A 105 10.29 -33.12 -6.31
C PHE A 105 11.35 -32.81 -7.37
N PRO A 106 11.50 -31.55 -7.81
CA PRO A 106 12.50 -31.19 -8.81
C PRO A 106 13.91 -31.56 -8.36
N GLU A 107 14.65 -32.24 -9.25
CA GLU A 107 16.02 -32.74 -9.02
C GLU A 107 16.16 -33.57 -7.73
N GLY A 108 15.06 -34.19 -7.29
CA GLY A 108 14.95 -34.82 -5.99
C GLY A 108 14.28 -36.20 -6.05
N PRO A 109 13.90 -36.74 -4.88
CA PRO A 109 13.26 -38.04 -4.81
C PRO A 109 11.84 -37.98 -5.40
N ALA A 110 11.42 -39.08 -6.01
CA ALA A 110 10.06 -39.28 -6.52
C ALA A 110 9.51 -40.66 -6.14
N THR A 111 8.20 -40.77 -6.01
CA THR A 111 7.54 -42.09 -6.01
C THR A 111 7.56 -42.69 -7.40
N ARG A 112 7.32 -44.00 -7.52
CA ARG A 112 6.83 -44.58 -8.77
C ARG A 112 5.41 -44.06 -9.05
N MET A 113 4.91 -44.31 -10.26
CA MET A 113 3.48 -44.16 -10.54
C MET A 113 2.69 -45.15 -9.68
N LEU A 114 1.79 -44.66 -8.84
CA LEU A 114 0.96 -45.45 -7.94
C LEU A 114 -0.42 -45.63 -8.57
N ASP A 115 -0.83 -46.87 -8.81
CA ASP A 115 -2.22 -47.20 -9.12
C ASP A 115 -3.14 -46.89 -7.93
N PRO A 116 -4.48 -46.78 -8.13
CA PRO A 116 -5.44 -46.63 -7.04
C PRO A 116 -5.21 -47.62 -5.88
N GLY A 117 -5.10 -47.11 -4.65
CA GLY A 117 -4.76 -47.88 -3.45
C GLY A 117 -3.26 -48.16 -3.25
N GLY A 118 -2.41 -47.82 -4.23
CA GLY A 118 -0.97 -47.99 -4.18
C GLY A 118 -0.30 -47.11 -3.12
N ARG A 119 0.76 -47.62 -2.49
CA ARG A 119 1.52 -46.92 -1.44
C ARG A 119 3.02 -46.97 -1.65
N GLN A 120 3.73 -45.90 -1.31
CA GLN A 120 5.18 -45.85 -1.26
C GLN A 120 5.67 -44.81 -0.25
N ARG A 121 6.73 -45.16 0.49
CA ARG A 121 7.48 -44.17 1.28
C ARG A 121 8.49 -43.41 0.44
N LEU A 122 8.52 -42.09 0.59
CA LEU A 122 9.42 -41.17 -0.08
C LEU A 122 10.30 -40.46 0.96
N ASP A 123 11.56 -40.87 1.08
CA ASP A 123 12.53 -40.19 1.97
C ASP A 123 13.01 -38.90 1.30
N LEU A 124 12.66 -37.77 1.91
CA LEU A 124 13.06 -36.44 1.46
C LEU A 124 14.44 -36.04 2.00
N GLY A 125 15.02 -36.83 2.91
CA GLY A 125 16.25 -36.49 3.60
C GLY A 125 16.09 -35.33 4.58
N VAL A 126 17.21 -34.70 4.94
CA VAL A 126 17.25 -33.53 5.80
C VAL A 126 16.77 -32.29 5.02
N VAL A 127 15.74 -31.62 5.54
CA VAL A 127 15.13 -30.45 4.90
C VAL A 127 15.76 -29.17 5.44
N ASN A 128 16.52 -28.48 4.59
CA ASN A 128 17.19 -27.21 4.92
C ASN A 128 16.69 -26.01 4.11
N ALA A 129 15.78 -26.24 3.17
CA ALA A 129 15.13 -25.24 2.34
C ALA A 129 13.71 -25.69 1.97
N SER A 130 12.80 -24.74 1.79
CA SER A 130 11.45 -25.00 1.28
C SER A 130 11.49 -25.48 -0.16
N ARG A 131 10.60 -26.41 -0.54
CA ARG A 131 10.50 -26.95 -1.91
C ARG A 131 9.09 -27.44 -2.21
N THR A 132 8.72 -27.44 -3.49
CA THR A 132 7.40 -27.89 -3.96
C THR A 132 7.55 -29.10 -4.87
N GLY A 133 6.79 -30.15 -4.57
CA GLY A 133 6.62 -31.33 -5.41
C GLY A 133 5.27 -31.31 -6.11
N TRP A 134 5.09 -32.17 -7.11
CA TRP A 134 3.86 -32.27 -7.90
C TRP A 134 3.66 -33.67 -8.46
N CYS A 135 2.43 -33.94 -8.89
CA CYS A 135 2.11 -35.09 -9.74
C CYS A 135 2.53 -34.80 -11.19
N THR A 136 3.25 -35.74 -11.81
CA THR A 136 3.85 -35.62 -13.14
C THR A 136 2.90 -36.02 -14.27
N VAL A 137 1.73 -36.59 -13.93
CA VAL A 137 0.69 -36.91 -14.91
C VAL A 137 0.31 -35.63 -15.68
N PRO A 138 0.29 -35.66 -17.03
CA PRO A 138 0.00 -34.47 -17.83
C PRO A 138 -1.28 -33.76 -17.40
N GLY A 139 -1.20 -32.44 -17.15
CA GLY A 139 -2.33 -31.63 -16.71
C GLY A 139 -2.48 -31.49 -15.19
N HIS A 140 -1.98 -32.43 -14.39
CA HIS A 140 -2.27 -32.47 -12.94
C HIS A 140 -1.57 -31.36 -12.18
N LYS A 141 -0.30 -31.09 -12.49
CA LYS A 141 0.41 -29.93 -11.94
C LYS A 141 -0.30 -28.62 -12.29
N GLN A 142 -0.76 -28.46 -13.54
CA GLN A 142 -1.48 -27.25 -13.97
C GLN A 142 -2.85 -27.12 -13.27
N ALA A 143 -3.48 -28.24 -12.91
CA ALA A 143 -4.70 -28.30 -12.12
C ALA A 143 -4.48 -28.07 -10.61
N GLY A 144 -3.24 -27.88 -10.16
CA GLY A 144 -2.91 -27.56 -8.77
C GLY A 144 -2.53 -28.76 -7.89
N MET A 145 -2.29 -29.94 -8.48
CA MET A 145 -1.87 -31.15 -7.78
C MET A 145 -0.41 -31.05 -7.30
N THR A 146 -0.21 -30.27 -6.24
CA THR A 146 1.10 -29.86 -5.73
C THR A 146 1.19 -30.01 -4.21
N LEU A 147 2.40 -30.26 -3.71
CA LEU A 147 2.72 -30.33 -2.29
C LEU A 147 3.88 -29.41 -1.97
N THR A 148 3.70 -28.47 -1.06
CA THR A 148 4.77 -27.60 -0.58
C THR A 148 5.30 -28.05 0.77
N ILE A 149 6.60 -28.35 0.85
CA ILE A 149 7.34 -28.51 2.10
C ILE A 149 7.93 -27.14 2.46
N GLN A 150 7.48 -26.54 3.56
CA GLN A 150 7.93 -25.24 4.06
C GLN A 150 8.74 -25.40 5.35
N LEU A 151 9.79 -24.60 5.53
CA LEU A 151 10.48 -24.51 6.81
C LEU A 151 9.63 -23.74 7.83
N ALA A 152 9.53 -24.27 9.05
CA ALA A 152 9.04 -23.52 10.20
C ALA A 152 9.95 -22.31 10.42
N ALA A 153 9.35 -21.14 10.60
CA ALA A 153 10.09 -19.97 11.06
C ALA A 153 10.70 -20.26 12.43
N GLU A 154 11.92 -19.79 12.69
CA GLU A 154 12.48 -19.81 14.04
C GLU A 154 11.50 -19.10 14.98
N ALA A 155 11.08 -19.79 16.02
CA ALA A 155 10.07 -19.32 16.94
C ALA A 155 10.62 -18.18 17.81
N THR A 156 10.46 -16.93 17.36
CA THR A 156 10.00 -15.91 18.29
C THR A 156 8.53 -16.18 18.53
N ALA A 157 8.14 -16.46 19.78
CA ALA A 157 6.76 -16.78 20.13
C ALA A 157 5.76 -15.78 19.53
N SER A 158 4.98 -16.20 18.53
CA SER A 158 3.78 -15.48 18.09
C SER A 158 2.56 -16.37 18.32
N THR A 159 2.17 -16.48 19.58
CA THR A 159 0.77 -16.73 19.92
C THR A 159 0.07 -15.37 19.96
N GLY A 160 -0.55 -14.92 18.85
CA GLY A 160 -1.26 -13.64 18.83
C GLY A 160 -1.47 -13.12 17.42
N GLY A 161 -2.58 -12.42 17.18
CA GLY A 161 -2.94 -11.83 15.88
C GLY A 161 -1.98 -10.73 15.42
N ASP A 162 -2.46 -9.86 14.54
CA ASP A 162 -1.65 -8.75 14.02
C ASP A 162 -1.06 -7.88 15.12
N ALA A 163 0.09 -7.27 14.84
CA ALA A 163 0.67 -6.29 15.73
C ALA A 163 -0.30 -5.12 15.94
N THR A 164 -0.32 -4.60 17.16
CA THR A 164 -1.17 -3.47 17.56
C THR A 164 -0.29 -2.32 18.02
N ILE A 165 -0.60 -1.10 17.61
CA ILE A 165 0.07 0.11 18.09
C ILE A 165 -0.55 0.53 19.41
N ASP A 166 0.27 0.73 20.44
CA ASP A 166 -0.13 1.44 21.65
C ASP A 166 0.06 2.95 21.43
N PRO A 167 -1.02 3.75 21.36
CA PRO A 167 -0.93 5.18 21.10
C PRO A 167 -0.24 5.96 22.24
N ASN A 168 -0.05 5.36 23.41
CA ASN A 168 0.63 5.98 24.54
C ASN A 168 2.10 5.56 24.66
N ALA A 169 2.56 4.63 23.83
CA ALA A 169 3.95 4.20 23.87
C ALA A 169 4.87 5.31 23.36
N THR A 170 6.10 5.33 23.88
CA THR A 170 7.12 6.31 23.50
C THR A 170 8.27 5.63 22.77
N PRO A 171 8.84 6.25 21.72
CA PRO A 171 9.98 5.67 21.02
C PRO A 171 11.16 5.41 21.94
N GLU A 172 11.99 4.43 21.59
CA GLU A 172 13.19 4.11 22.35
C GLU A 172 14.19 5.29 22.43
N PRO A 173 15.03 5.34 23.49
CA PRO A 173 16.11 6.32 23.56
C PRO A 173 16.97 6.31 22.30
N GLY A 174 17.19 7.49 21.72
CA GLY A 174 17.96 7.63 20.48
C GLY A 174 17.13 7.50 19.20
N PHE A 175 15.81 7.36 19.28
CA PHE A 175 14.90 7.46 18.14
C PHE A 175 15.22 8.67 17.26
N ARG A 176 15.26 8.43 15.95
CA ARG A 176 15.42 9.46 14.93
C ARG A 176 14.21 9.38 13.99
N PRO A 177 13.47 10.49 13.80
CA PRO A 177 12.40 10.50 12.83
C PRO A 177 13.00 10.41 11.43
N TYR A 178 12.19 9.96 10.47
CA TYR A 178 12.47 10.17 9.06
C TYR A 178 12.61 11.68 8.81
N PRO A 179 13.65 12.12 8.08
CA PRO A 179 13.88 13.54 7.85
C PRO A 179 12.76 14.14 7.00
N ALA A 180 12.20 15.27 7.46
CA ALA A 180 11.25 16.04 6.67
C ALA A 180 11.95 17.12 5.83
N ASP A 181 13.16 17.55 6.19
CA ASP A 181 13.86 18.65 5.51
C ASP A 181 14.03 18.37 4.02
N LEU A 182 13.62 19.34 3.18
CA LEU A 182 13.86 19.26 1.74
C LEU A 182 15.24 19.85 1.42
N ALA A 183 16.20 19.00 1.08
CA ALA A 183 17.48 19.47 0.57
C ALA A 183 17.29 20.23 -0.76
N PRO A 184 18.05 21.31 -1.03
CA PRO A 184 17.96 22.04 -2.29
C PRO A 184 18.21 21.14 -3.51
N ALA A 185 17.47 21.37 -4.59
CA ALA A 185 17.66 20.64 -5.83
C ALA A 185 19.08 20.87 -6.39
N GLY A 186 19.75 19.76 -6.72
CA GLY A 186 21.12 19.74 -7.24
C GLY A 186 21.24 20.20 -8.70
N PRO A 187 22.30 19.76 -9.40
CA PRO A 187 22.51 20.06 -10.83
C PRO A 187 21.36 19.54 -11.72
N PRO A 188 21.18 20.06 -12.94
CA PRO A 188 20.05 19.71 -13.82
C PRO A 188 19.98 18.24 -14.28
N VAL A 189 21.01 17.44 -14.02
CA VAL A 189 21.03 16.00 -14.28
C VAL A 189 21.24 15.28 -12.96
N HIS A 190 20.19 14.60 -12.49
CA HIS A 190 20.14 13.90 -11.22
C HIS A 190 20.50 12.43 -11.43
N HIS A 191 21.62 12.00 -10.86
CA HIS A 191 22.02 10.60 -10.87
C HIS A 191 21.70 9.98 -9.51
N VAL A 192 20.82 8.97 -9.50
CA VAL A 192 20.36 8.33 -8.28
C VAL A 192 20.48 6.81 -8.43
N THR A 193 20.93 6.13 -7.38
CA THR A 193 20.90 4.67 -7.31
C THR A 193 19.99 4.25 -6.16
N LEU A 194 18.96 3.48 -6.45
CA LEU A 194 18.01 2.97 -5.47
C LEU A 194 18.11 1.44 -5.41
N GLY A 195 18.51 0.93 -4.25
CA GLY A 195 18.39 -0.50 -3.95
C GLY A 195 16.99 -0.81 -3.47
N ILE A 196 16.37 -1.86 -4.01
CA ILE A 196 15.13 -2.45 -3.50
C ILE A 196 15.51 -3.50 -2.46
N ASN A 197 15.02 -3.37 -1.23
CA ASN A 197 15.39 -4.23 -0.11
C ASN A 197 14.19 -4.60 0.77
N ASP A 198 14.23 -5.82 1.31
CA ASP A 198 13.32 -6.28 2.36
C ASP A 198 13.95 -6.04 3.74
N GLN A 199 13.35 -5.18 4.56
CA GLN A 199 13.91 -4.79 5.85
C GLN A 199 12.84 -4.77 6.93
N THR A 200 13.16 -5.30 8.11
CA THR A 200 12.31 -5.11 9.29
C THR A 200 12.60 -3.74 9.86
N LEU A 201 11.63 -2.83 9.79
CA LEU A 201 11.72 -1.46 10.29
C LEU A 201 10.80 -1.30 11.50
N SER A 202 11.19 -0.45 12.45
CA SER A 202 10.26 0.04 13.48
C SER A 202 9.32 1.06 12.84
N VAL A 203 8.03 0.88 13.03
CA VAL A 203 6.96 1.70 12.41
C VAL A 203 6.10 2.42 13.46
N ALA A 204 6.20 1.97 14.71
CA ALA A 204 5.71 2.62 15.90
C ALA A 204 6.53 2.12 17.10
N PRO A 205 6.44 2.75 18.28
CA PRO A 205 7.13 2.26 19.46
C PRO A 205 6.77 0.80 19.77
N GLY A 206 7.77 -0.07 19.86
CA GLY A 206 7.58 -1.50 20.12
C GLY A 206 6.96 -2.32 18.97
N VAL A 207 6.63 -1.69 17.83
CA VAL A 207 6.05 -2.35 16.66
C VAL A 207 7.01 -2.30 15.49
N THR A 208 7.23 -3.46 14.89
CA THR A 208 8.08 -3.61 13.71
C THR A 208 7.32 -4.30 12.58
N GLN A 209 7.65 -3.95 11.35
CA GLN A 209 7.06 -4.55 10.15
C GLN A 209 8.17 -4.87 9.14
N ARG A 210 8.05 -5.99 8.43
CA ARG A 210 8.88 -6.29 7.26
C ARG A 210 8.40 -5.42 6.10
N MET A 211 9.13 -4.36 5.84
CA MET A 211 8.89 -3.40 4.77
C MET A 211 9.69 -3.75 3.51
N TRP A 212 9.12 -3.43 2.37
CA TRP A 212 9.76 -3.45 1.06
C TRP A 212 10.09 -2.00 0.71
N THR A 213 11.36 -1.72 0.51
CA THR A 213 11.86 -0.33 0.51
C THR A 213 12.51 0.03 -0.82
N PHE A 214 12.48 1.32 -1.16
CA PHE A 214 13.44 1.91 -2.08
C PHE A 214 14.49 2.65 -1.24
N GLY A 215 15.77 2.33 -1.40
CA GLY A 215 16.85 3.02 -0.69
C GLY A 215 16.94 2.72 0.82
N GLY A 216 16.24 1.70 1.31
CA GLY A 216 16.32 1.24 2.70
C GLY A 216 15.50 2.03 3.71
N ALA A 217 14.53 2.81 3.24
CA ALA A 217 13.62 3.58 4.09
C ALA A 217 12.18 3.55 3.55
N VAL A 218 11.23 3.92 4.40
CA VAL A 218 9.82 4.13 4.06
C VAL A 218 9.40 5.49 4.64
N PRO A 219 9.00 6.48 3.82
CA PRO A 219 9.06 6.47 2.36
C PRO A 219 10.51 6.29 1.84
N GLY A 220 10.65 5.94 0.57
CA GLY A 220 11.93 6.00 -0.11
C GLY A 220 12.44 7.44 -0.26
N PRO A 221 13.72 7.62 -0.64
CA PRO A 221 14.34 8.95 -0.74
C PRO A 221 13.53 9.94 -1.58
N THR A 222 13.31 11.14 -1.03
CA THR A 222 12.73 12.25 -1.80
C THR A 222 13.71 12.68 -2.89
N LEU A 223 13.24 12.69 -4.14
CA LEU A 223 13.99 13.21 -5.27
C LEU A 223 13.58 14.67 -5.51
N HIS A 224 14.52 15.58 -5.68
CA HIS A 224 14.23 17.00 -5.83
C HIS A 224 14.91 17.58 -7.07
N GLY A 225 14.14 18.20 -7.95
CA GLY A 225 14.62 18.87 -9.15
C GLY A 225 13.73 20.04 -9.55
N ARG A 226 13.97 20.56 -10.76
CA ARG A 226 13.25 21.67 -11.35
C ARG A 226 12.64 21.27 -12.69
N VAL A 227 11.65 22.00 -13.16
CA VAL A 227 11.13 21.80 -14.53
C VAL A 227 12.27 21.87 -15.54
N GLY A 228 12.38 20.84 -16.37
CA GLY A 228 13.44 20.67 -17.37
C GLY A 228 14.59 19.77 -16.94
N ASP A 229 14.72 19.46 -15.65
CA ASP A 229 15.77 18.57 -15.16
C ASP A 229 15.59 17.14 -15.66
N THR A 230 16.70 16.41 -15.78
CA THR A 230 16.71 14.99 -16.16
C THR A 230 17.09 14.12 -14.98
N PHE A 231 16.27 13.10 -14.69
CA PHE A 231 16.57 12.07 -13.71
C PHE A 231 17.08 10.81 -14.42
N VAL A 232 18.20 10.29 -13.94
CA VAL A 232 18.80 9.01 -14.35
C VAL A 232 18.89 8.14 -13.11
N VAL A 233 17.86 7.30 -12.91
CA VAL A 233 17.72 6.46 -11.72
C VAL A 233 18.12 5.03 -12.06
N THR A 234 19.15 4.52 -11.38
CA THR A 234 19.53 3.10 -11.44
C THR A 234 18.84 2.37 -10.30
N VAL A 235 17.90 1.49 -10.63
CA VAL A 235 17.20 0.64 -9.67
C VAL A 235 17.83 -0.74 -9.66
N ILE A 236 18.13 -1.26 -8.47
CA ILE A 236 18.76 -2.58 -8.28
C ILE A 236 17.87 -3.40 -7.37
N ASN A 237 17.45 -4.58 -7.82
CA ASN A 237 16.64 -5.46 -7.00
C ASN A 237 17.51 -6.41 -6.16
N ASN A 238 17.55 -6.18 -4.84
CA ASN A 238 18.30 -7.03 -3.90
C ASN A 238 17.40 -8.05 -3.17
N THR A 239 16.15 -8.22 -3.60
CA THR A 239 15.17 -9.13 -2.96
C THR A 239 14.96 -10.38 -3.83
N PRO A 240 14.38 -11.47 -3.27
CA PRO A 240 14.03 -12.67 -4.03
C PRO A 240 12.74 -12.51 -4.87
N MET A 241 12.00 -11.40 -4.73
CA MET A 241 10.76 -11.13 -5.46
C MET A 241 11.02 -10.19 -6.64
N GLY A 242 10.17 -10.21 -7.67
CA GLY A 242 10.20 -9.20 -8.72
C GLY A 242 9.67 -7.86 -8.24
N HIS A 243 10.32 -6.76 -8.62
CA HIS A 243 9.87 -5.40 -8.31
C HIS A 243 10.06 -4.48 -9.52
N SER A 244 9.46 -3.29 -9.48
CA SER A 244 9.59 -2.25 -10.50
C SER A 244 9.58 -0.88 -9.84
N ILE A 245 9.61 0.18 -10.65
CA ILE A 245 9.37 1.55 -10.19
C ILE A 245 8.58 2.30 -11.26
N ASP A 246 7.62 3.10 -10.82
CA ASP A 246 6.83 4.05 -11.58
C ASP A 246 7.01 5.43 -10.95
N PHE A 247 7.37 6.42 -11.77
CA PHE A 247 7.51 7.82 -11.37
C PHE A 247 6.39 8.62 -12.01
N HIS A 248 5.49 9.21 -11.21
CA HIS A 248 4.40 10.03 -11.75
C HIS A 248 4.91 11.35 -12.35
N ALA A 249 6.10 11.79 -11.95
CA ALA A 249 6.81 12.92 -12.57
C ALA A 249 7.36 12.62 -13.98
N SER A 250 7.24 11.37 -14.46
CA SER A 250 7.76 10.91 -15.75
C SER A 250 6.66 10.79 -16.81
N MET A 251 7.06 10.91 -18.08
CA MET A 251 6.19 10.70 -19.24
C MET A 251 6.87 9.72 -20.20
N VAL A 252 6.85 8.44 -19.86
CA VAL A 252 7.48 7.35 -20.64
C VAL A 252 6.55 6.14 -20.77
N ALA A 253 6.84 5.24 -21.72
CA ALA A 253 6.07 4.01 -21.90
C ALA A 253 6.39 2.99 -20.80
N PRO A 254 5.38 2.39 -20.13
CA PRO A 254 5.61 1.45 -19.03
C PRO A 254 6.37 0.18 -19.41
N ASP A 255 6.18 -0.35 -20.62
CA ASP A 255 6.70 -1.66 -21.05
C ASP A 255 8.23 -1.81 -20.91
N ARG A 256 8.96 -0.70 -21.03
CA ARG A 256 10.42 -0.68 -20.92
C ARG A 256 10.87 -0.21 -19.54
N ASP A 257 10.42 0.98 -19.15
CA ASP A 257 11.00 1.72 -18.04
C ASP A 257 10.30 1.39 -16.70
N MET A 258 9.10 0.82 -16.71
CA MET A 258 8.36 0.39 -15.52
C MET A 258 8.24 -1.14 -15.40
N ARG A 259 8.95 -1.91 -16.25
CA ARG A 259 8.90 -3.37 -16.22
C ARG A 259 9.42 -3.94 -14.89
N THR A 260 8.89 -5.08 -14.51
CA THR A 260 9.43 -5.87 -13.39
C THR A 260 10.86 -6.32 -13.66
N ILE A 261 11.74 -6.09 -12.70
CA ILE A 261 13.10 -6.62 -12.61
C ILE A 261 13.14 -7.74 -11.57
N GLY A 262 13.72 -8.88 -11.95
CA GLY A 262 13.90 -10.03 -11.06
C GLY A 262 15.07 -9.85 -10.07
N PRO A 263 15.30 -10.83 -9.20
CA PRO A 263 16.40 -10.82 -8.22
C PRO A 263 17.76 -10.55 -8.86
N GLY A 264 18.53 -9.63 -8.27
CA GLY A 264 19.87 -9.22 -8.73
C GLY A 264 19.90 -8.42 -10.03
N GLN A 265 18.75 -8.21 -10.69
CA GLN A 265 18.68 -7.42 -11.90
C GLN A 265 18.69 -5.92 -11.59
N ARG A 266 19.06 -5.13 -12.60
CA ARG A 266 19.02 -3.67 -12.55
C ARG A 266 18.28 -3.08 -13.74
N LEU A 267 17.73 -1.89 -13.54
CA LEU A 267 17.09 -1.06 -14.57
C LEU A 267 17.60 0.37 -14.46
N VAL A 268 17.92 0.98 -15.60
CA VAL A 268 18.20 2.42 -15.67
C VAL A 268 16.97 3.10 -16.21
N TYR A 269 16.29 3.85 -15.35
CA TYR A 269 15.13 4.66 -15.67
C TYR A 269 15.58 6.09 -15.95
N ARG A 270 15.30 6.60 -17.15
CA ARG A 270 15.62 7.99 -17.51
C ARG A 270 14.37 8.76 -17.91
N PHE A 271 14.11 9.89 -17.26
CA PHE A 271 13.04 10.80 -17.64
C PHE A 271 13.44 12.27 -17.46
N THR A 272 12.73 13.16 -18.15
CA THR A 272 12.84 14.61 -17.97
C THR A 272 11.59 15.09 -17.25
N ALA A 273 11.75 15.85 -16.17
CA ALA A 273 10.64 16.43 -15.43
C ALA A 273 10.04 17.60 -16.22
N ARG A 274 8.94 17.34 -16.94
CA ARG A 274 8.31 18.34 -17.83
C ARG A 274 7.36 19.27 -17.10
N HIS A 275 6.89 18.88 -15.92
CA HIS A 275 5.87 19.59 -15.16
C HIS A 275 6.28 19.70 -13.69
N ALA A 276 5.97 20.85 -13.09
CA ALA A 276 6.17 21.09 -11.67
C ALA A 276 5.14 20.33 -10.84
N GLY A 277 5.48 20.02 -9.59
CA GLY A 277 4.55 19.39 -8.66
C GLY A 277 5.24 18.58 -7.58
N ALA A 278 4.43 18.13 -6.62
CA ALA A 278 4.78 17.10 -5.66
C ALA A 278 4.18 15.79 -6.17
N TRP A 279 5.03 14.89 -6.65
CA TRP A 279 4.64 13.65 -7.31
C TRP A 279 4.99 12.47 -6.41
N MET A 280 4.21 11.40 -6.47
CA MET A 280 4.66 10.13 -5.90
C MET A 280 5.49 9.33 -6.91
N TYR A 281 6.27 8.39 -6.39
CA TYR A 281 6.76 7.25 -7.15
C TYR A 281 6.50 5.98 -6.34
N HIS A 282 6.30 4.85 -7.01
CA HIS A 282 5.99 3.59 -6.32
C HIS A 282 6.35 2.35 -7.16
N CYS A 283 6.28 1.17 -6.56
CA CYS A 283 6.39 -0.08 -7.33
C CYS A 283 5.11 -0.32 -8.16
N ALA A 284 5.26 -0.75 -9.42
CA ALA A 284 4.15 -1.07 -10.33
C ALA A 284 3.99 -2.58 -10.59
N THR A 285 4.72 -3.44 -9.87
CA THR A 285 4.64 -4.89 -10.02
C THR A 285 3.35 -5.40 -9.37
N ALA A 286 2.68 -6.35 -10.02
CA ALA A 286 1.44 -6.91 -9.51
C ALA A 286 1.68 -7.94 -8.37
N PRO A 287 0.84 -7.97 -7.33
CA PRO A 287 -0.26 -7.05 -7.05
C PRO A 287 0.24 -5.75 -6.41
N MET A 288 0.04 -4.61 -7.10
CA MET A 288 0.58 -3.30 -6.68
C MET A 288 0.20 -2.91 -5.25
N ILE A 289 -1.03 -3.23 -4.83
CA ILE A 289 -1.54 -2.93 -3.49
C ILE A 289 -0.63 -3.49 -2.40
N GLN A 290 -0.06 -4.68 -2.61
CA GLN A 290 0.84 -5.31 -1.64
C GLN A 290 2.22 -4.63 -1.66
N HIS A 291 2.68 -4.18 -2.82
CA HIS A 291 3.96 -3.49 -2.91
C HIS A 291 3.93 -2.11 -2.25
N ILE A 292 2.92 -1.30 -2.56
CA ILE A 292 2.76 0.02 -1.97
C ILE A 292 2.44 -0.13 -0.47
N GLY A 293 1.56 -1.06 -0.08
CA GLY A 293 1.17 -1.31 1.32
C GLY A 293 2.29 -1.83 2.21
N ASN A 294 3.35 -2.39 1.63
CA ASN A 294 4.56 -2.75 2.35
C ASN A 294 5.67 -1.69 2.27
N GLY A 295 5.38 -0.48 1.79
CA GLY A 295 6.30 0.67 1.89
C GLY A 295 7.01 1.07 0.60
N MET A 296 6.69 0.47 -0.56
CA MET A 296 7.33 0.83 -1.84
C MET A 296 6.73 2.09 -2.47
N TYR A 297 6.90 3.24 -1.80
CA TYR A 297 6.53 4.56 -2.29
C TYR A 297 7.55 5.62 -1.85
N GLY A 298 7.55 6.77 -2.53
CA GLY A 298 8.30 7.95 -2.14
C GLY A 298 7.86 9.19 -2.91
N ALA A 299 8.59 10.30 -2.77
CA ALA A 299 8.23 11.58 -3.37
C ALA A 299 9.25 12.04 -4.42
N VAL A 300 8.76 12.71 -5.47
CA VAL A 300 9.54 13.54 -6.38
C VAL A 300 8.99 14.96 -6.32
N ILE A 301 9.80 15.92 -5.89
CA ILE A 301 9.47 17.34 -5.88
C ILE A 301 10.10 17.99 -7.10
N ILE A 302 9.28 18.66 -7.91
CA ILE A 302 9.72 19.43 -9.07
C ILE A 302 9.28 20.87 -8.90
N ASP A 303 10.24 21.77 -8.68
CA ASP A 303 9.96 23.20 -8.49
C ASP A 303 9.32 23.82 -9.74
N PRO A 304 8.26 24.65 -9.58
CA PRO A 304 7.82 25.52 -10.65
C PRO A 304 8.87 26.61 -10.94
N PRO A 305 8.96 27.09 -12.19
CA PRO A 305 9.96 28.10 -12.57
C PRO A 305 9.90 29.42 -11.77
N ASP A 306 8.71 29.77 -11.27
CA ASP A 306 8.43 31.00 -10.51
C ASP A 306 8.31 30.74 -8.99
N LEU A 307 8.86 29.64 -8.48
CA LEU A 307 8.79 29.32 -7.05
C LEU A 307 9.56 30.34 -6.21
N ALA A 308 8.85 31.12 -5.41
CA ALA A 308 9.46 32.10 -4.51
C ALA A 308 10.31 31.40 -3.42
N PRO A 309 11.40 32.02 -2.93
CA PRO A 309 12.17 31.45 -1.83
C PRO A 309 11.40 31.52 -0.50
N VAL A 310 11.66 30.56 0.38
CA VAL A 310 11.19 30.53 1.78
C VAL A 310 12.38 30.25 2.70
N SER A 311 12.22 30.46 4.01
CA SER A 311 13.28 30.18 4.98
C SER A 311 13.48 28.69 5.23
N THR A 312 12.38 27.93 5.27
CA THR A 312 12.38 26.52 5.64
C THR A 312 11.45 25.74 4.72
N GLU A 313 11.91 24.58 4.22
CA GLU A 313 11.13 23.67 3.39
C GLU A 313 11.10 22.27 3.99
N TYR A 314 9.90 21.69 4.04
CA TYR A 314 9.67 20.30 4.46
C TYR A 314 8.92 19.50 3.40
N VAL A 315 9.08 18.17 3.41
CA VAL A 315 8.26 17.21 2.66
C VAL A 315 7.64 16.21 3.63
N LEU A 316 6.31 16.12 3.58
CA LEU A 316 5.52 15.14 4.32
C LEU A 316 4.82 14.23 3.32
N VAL A 317 5.10 12.94 3.41
CA VAL A 317 4.46 11.88 2.63
C VAL A 317 3.46 11.19 3.54
N GLN A 318 2.17 11.35 3.28
CA GLN A 318 1.12 10.61 3.98
C GLN A 318 1.00 9.21 3.39
N SER A 319 0.83 8.22 4.26
CA SER A 319 0.64 6.82 3.89
C SER A 319 0.01 6.01 5.01
N GLU A 320 -0.47 4.83 4.70
CA GLU A 320 -1.07 3.90 5.66
C GLU A 320 -0.12 2.76 6.07
N LEU A 321 -0.30 2.29 7.31
CA LEU A 321 0.26 1.05 7.80
C LEU A 321 -0.86 0.01 7.98
N TYR A 322 -0.70 -1.12 7.31
CA TYR A 322 -1.59 -2.28 7.43
C TYR A 322 -0.80 -3.39 8.13
N LEU A 323 -0.86 -3.45 9.45
CA LEU A 323 -0.03 -4.34 10.24
C LEU A 323 -0.50 -5.79 10.09
N GLY A 324 0.45 -6.67 9.80
CA GLY A 324 0.33 -8.11 10.04
C GLY A 324 0.95 -8.46 11.40
N PRO A 325 1.29 -9.75 11.64
CA PRO A 325 2.07 -10.15 12.80
C PRO A 325 3.39 -9.37 12.89
N ASN A 326 3.85 -9.11 14.12
CA ASN A 326 5.06 -8.30 14.34
C ASN A 326 6.27 -8.85 13.56
N ALA A 327 7.06 -7.94 12.97
CA ALA A 327 8.19 -8.23 12.10
C ALA A 327 7.87 -8.99 10.79
N GLN A 328 6.60 -9.16 10.44
CA GLN A 328 6.14 -9.71 9.15
C GLN A 328 5.65 -8.59 8.22
N THR A 329 5.33 -8.95 6.97
CA THR A 329 4.70 -8.02 6.02
C THR A 329 3.29 -7.66 6.47
N GLY A 330 2.73 -6.62 5.88
CA GLY A 330 1.39 -6.17 6.20
C GLY A 330 0.28 -7.14 5.78
N ASP A 331 -0.88 -7.04 6.44
CA ASP A 331 -2.06 -7.83 6.12
C ASP A 331 -2.74 -7.34 4.83
N VAL A 332 -2.68 -8.18 3.79
CA VAL A 332 -3.26 -7.91 2.46
C VAL A 332 -4.78 -7.79 2.49
N THR A 333 -5.45 -8.46 3.45
CA THR A 333 -6.90 -8.33 3.66
C THR A 333 -7.21 -6.90 4.08
N LYS A 334 -6.49 -6.37 5.07
CA LYS A 334 -6.66 -4.97 5.52
C LYS A 334 -6.37 -3.97 4.42
N MET A 335 -5.32 -4.20 3.63
CA MET A 335 -5.00 -3.38 2.46
C MET A 335 -6.17 -3.34 1.47
N THR A 336 -6.68 -4.52 1.11
CA THR A 336 -7.77 -4.66 0.13
C THR A 336 -9.10 -4.08 0.65
N CYS A 337 -9.36 -4.21 1.95
CA CYS A 337 -10.56 -3.67 2.59
C CYS A 337 -10.44 -2.17 2.96
N GLY A 338 -9.27 -1.56 2.81
CA GLY A 338 -9.05 -0.16 3.20
C GLY A 338 -9.20 0.08 4.70
N THR A 339 -8.73 -0.87 5.52
CA THR A 339 -8.81 -0.81 7.00
C THR A 339 -7.40 -0.69 7.62
N PRO A 340 -6.73 0.46 7.50
CA PRO A 340 -5.40 0.65 8.04
C PRO A 340 -5.38 0.69 9.58
N ASP A 341 -4.31 0.18 10.17
CA ASP A 341 -4.04 0.25 11.60
C ASP A 341 -3.48 1.63 12.00
N ALA A 342 -2.74 2.26 11.09
CA ALA A 342 -2.24 3.63 11.24
C ALA A 342 -2.24 4.40 9.91
N VAL A 343 -2.29 5.72 10.01
CA VAL A 343 -2.02 6.66 8.91
C VAL A 343 -0.91 7.56 9.43
N VAL A 344 0.14 7.78 8.65
CA VAL A 344 1.37 8.39 9.15
C VAL A 344 1.91 9.41 8.17
N PHE A 345 2.61 10.42 8.67
CA PHE A 345 3.51 11.22 7.84
C PHE A 345 4.91 10.61 7.92
N ASN A 346 5.51 10.34 6.77
CA ASN A 346 6.87 9.80 6.60
C ASN A 346 7.12 8.44 7.30
N GLY A 347 6.14 7.53 7.25
CA GLY A 347 6.33 6.10 7.50
C GLY A 347 6.36 5.63 8.96
N TYR A 348 6.31 6.53 9.95
CA TYR A 348 6.33 6.18 11.38
C TYR A 348 5.20 6.88 12.15
N TYR A 349 4.51 6.12 13.00
CA TYR A 349 3.38 6.59 13.83
C TYR A 349 3.79 7.74 14.75
N ASP A 350 3.17 8.92 14.57
CA ASP A 350 3.35 10.12 15.41
C ASP A 350 4.81 10.61 15.58
N GLN A 351 5.71 10.28 14.66
CA GLN A 351 7.13 10.63 14.82
C GLN A 351 7.39 12.12 15.05
N TYR A 352 6.58 12.99 14.43
CA TYR A 352 6.71 14.43 14.55
C TYR A 352 6.00 15.03 15.77
N ARG A 353 5.26 14.23 16.54
CA ARG A 353 4.88 14.59 17.92
C ARG A 353 6.04 14.34 18.87
N HIS A 354 6.75 13.24 18.67
CA HIS A 354 7.92 12.89 19.47
C HIS A 354 9.13 13.76 19.15
N ARG A 355 9.25 14.20 17.90
CA ARG A 355 10.33 15.06 17.39
C ARG A 355 9.75 16.14 16.48
N PRO A 356 9.26 17.26 17.07
CA PRO A 356 8.68 18.36 16.33
C PRO A 356 9.61 18.94 15.26
N LEU A 357 9.01 19.43 14.18
CA LEU A 357 9.69 20.16 13.11
C LEU A 357 10.01 21.58 13.59
N ALA A 358 11.17 22.10 13.22
CA ALA A 358 11.58 23.45 13.65
C ALA A 358 11.07 24.54 12.69
N ALA A 359 10.65 25.67 13.22
CA ALA A 359 10.38 26.87 12.46
C ALA A 359 10.87 28.10 13.24
N ARG A 360 10.90 29.25 12.57
CA ARG A 360 11.17 30.54 13.22
C ARG A 360 9.97 31.44 13.07
N ALA A 361 9.58 32.09 14.16
CA ALA A 361 8.48 33.04 14.12
C ALA A 361 8.80 34.21 13.16
N GLY A 362 7.80 34.64 12.39
CA GLY A 362 7.93 35.68 11.37
C GLY A 362 8.62 35.24 10.07
N GLU A 363 9.17 34.03 10.00
CA GLU A 363 9.79 33.49 8.79
C GLU A 363 8.81 32.64 7.98
N ARG A 364 8.98 32.66 6.64
CA ARG A 364 8.11 31.94 5.71
C ARG A 364 8.51 30.47 5.63
N VAL A 365 7.53 29.58 5.75
CA VAL A 365 7.71 28.12 5.69
C VAL A 365 6.94 27.58 4.50
N ARG A 366 7.52 26.62 3.77
CA ARG A 366 6.82 25.78 2.80
C ARG A 366 6.79 24.33 3.27
N ILE A 367 5.63 23.69 3.18
CA ILE A 367 5.50 22.25 3.38
C ILE A 367 4.91 21.64 2.12
N TRP A 368 5.71 20.81 1.45
CA TRP A 368 5.27 19.91 0.40
C TRP A 368 4.56 18.72 1.03
N VAL A 369 3.41 18.36 0.51
CA VAL A 369 2.63 17.21 0.97
C VAL A 369 2.35 16.30 -0.22
N VAL A 370 2.66 15.02 -0.07
CA VAL A 370 2.31 13.96 -1.03
C VAL A 370 1.43 12.98 -0.30
N ASP A 371 0.24 12.71 -0.83
CA ASP A 371 -0.57 11.60 -0.37
C ASP A 371 -0.21 10.36 -1.19
N ALA A 372 0.66 9.50 -0.65
CA ALA A 372 1.06 8.27 -1.32
C ALA A 372 -0.07 7.21 -1.30
N GLY A 373 -1.10 7.40 -0.47
CA GLY A 373 -2.13 6.40 -0.24
C GLY A 373 -1.65 5.18 0.54
N LEU A 374 -2.45 4.12 0.60
CA LEU A 374 -3.16 3.51 -0.53
C LEU A 374 -4.65 3.85 -0.71
N THR A 375 -5.37 4.17 0.36
CA THR A 375 -6.85 4.17 0.38
C THR A 375 -7.48 5.37 1.09
N ARG A 376 -6.67 6.16 1.82
CA ARG A 376 -7.09 7.31 2.61
C ARG A 376 -6.60 8.60 1.95
N SER A 377 -7.51 9.53 1.75
CA SER A 377 -7.16 10.90 1.33
C SER A 377 -6.45 11.66 2.46
N SER A 378 -5.65 12.67 2.12
CA SER A 378 -5.14 13.66 3.08
C SER A 378 -6.01 14.91 3.12
N ALA A 379 -6.25 15.42 4.32
CA ALA A 379 -6.83 16.74 4.54
C ALA A 379 -5.85 17.58 5.38
N PHE A 380 -4.63 17.80 4.87
CA PHE A 380 -3.53 18.40 5.64
C PHE A 380 -3.90 19.78 6.18
N HIS A 381 -3.73 19.97 7.47
CA HIS A 381 -4.07 21.18 8.21
C HIS A 381 -3.02 21.48 9.28
N ILE A 382 -2.79 22.77 9.54
CA ILE A 382 -1.94 23.23 10.63
C ILE A 382 -2.78 24.14 11.53
N VAL A 383 -2.93 23.74 12.78
CA VAL A 383 -3.69 24.47 13.80
C VAL A 383 -2.96 25.76 14.14
N GLY A 384 -3.68 26.88 14.20
CA GLY A 384 -3.13 28.18 14.60
C GLY A 384 -2.53 29.00 13.45
N THR A 385 -2.61 28.53 12.21
CA THR A 385 -2.21 29.32 11.02
C THR A 385 -3.16 29.11 9.84
N GLN A 386 -3.00 29.94 8.81
CA GLN A 386 -3.68 29.85 7.53
C GLN A 386 -2.63 29.88 6.42
N PHE A 387 -2.93 29.25 5.30
CA PHE A 387 -2.05 29.18 4.16
C PHE A 387 -2.34 30.35 3.22
N ASP A 388 -1.42 31.31 3.17
CA ASP A 388 -1.51 32.41 2.20
C ASP A 388 -1.19 31.93 0.76
N THR A 389 -0.59 30.74 0.64
CA THR A 389 -0.32 30.06 -0.62
C THR A 389 -0.68 28.60 -0.49
N ALA A 390 -1.41 28.08 -1.47
CA ALA A 390 -1.70 26.67 -1.59
C ALA A 390 -1.63 26.26 -3.06
N TYR A 391 -0.88 25.21 -3.35
CA TYR A 391 -0.77 24.58 -4.66
C TYR A 391 -1.20 23.12 -4.53
N SER A 392 -2.10 22.66 -5.40
CA SER A 392 -2.60 21.29 -5.40
C SER A 392 -2.68 20.76 -6.82
N ASP A 393 -2.10 19.58 -7.05
CA ASP A 393 -2.24 18.77 -8.26
C ASP A 393 -2.13 19.57 -9.58
N GLY A 394 -1.11 20.42 -9.68
CA GLY A 394 -0.85 21.21 -10.89
C GLY A 394 -1.27 22.68 -10.83
N ALA A 395 -2.06 23.11 -9.84
CA ALA A 395 -2.67 24.44 -9.81
C ALA A 395 -2.50 25.17 -8.46
N TYR A 396 -2.27 26.48 -8.53
CA TYR A 396 -2.40 27.35 -7.36
C TYR A 396 -3.87 27.55 -7.03
N LEU A 397 -4.27 27.19 -5.81
CA LEU A 397 -5.58 27.46 -5.24
C LEU A 397 -5.63 28.87 -4.64
N VAL A 398 -4.54 29.29 -4.00
CA VAL A 398 -4.36 30.62 -3.43
C VAL A 398 -2.90 31.05 -3.65
N ARG A 399 -2.70 32.34 -3.92
CA ARG A 399 -1.39 33.01 -4.02
C ARG A 399 -1.36 34.22 -3.07
N PRO A 400 -0.20 34.64 -2.56
CA PRO A 400 -0.12 35.66 -1.52
C PRO A 400 -0.57 37.05 -1.99
N ASP A 401 -0.51 37.32 -3.29
CA ASP A 401 -0.91 38.56 -3.95
C ASP A 401 -2.34 38.54 -4.52
N ASN A 402 -3.14 37.52 -4.15
CA ASN A 402 -4.52 37.43 -4.64
C ASN A 402 -5.37 38.65 -4.21
N PRO A 403 -6.20 39.23 -5.10
CA PRO A 403 -6.91 40.49 -4.84
C PRO A 403 -7.98 40.36 -3.74
N SER A 404 -8.48 39.15 -3.51
CA SER A 404 -9.48 38.87 -2.47
C SER A 404 -8.88 38.83 -1.07
N ARG A 405 -7.54 38.84 -0.94
CA ARG A 405 -6.81 38.62 0.31
C ARG A 405 -7.29 37.37 1.05
N SER A 406 -7.63 36.32 0.29
CA SER A 406 -8.07 35.04 0.85
C SER A 406 -6.88 34.15 1.21
N ALA A 407 -7.13 33.14 2.04
CA ALA A 407 -6.20 32.11 2.45
C ALA A 407 -6.88 30.73 2.43
N ALA A 408 -6.10 29.66 2.36
CA ALA A 408 -6.59 28.30 2.53
C ALA A 408 -6.39 27.82 3.98
N GLN A 409 -7.27 26.95 4.46
CA GLN A 409 -7.18 26.38 5.82
C GLN A 409 -6.66 24.94 5.82
N ALA A 410 -6.85 24.23 4.71
CA ALA A 410 -6.45 22.83 4.54
C ALA A 410 -6.05 22.57 3.09
N LEU A 411 -5.12 21.65 2.88
CA LEU A 411 -4.76 21.11 1.57
C LEU A 411 -5.37 19.71 1.44
N ALA A 412 -6.38 19.58 0.57
CA ALA A 412 -7.01 18.30 0.27
C ALA A 412 -6.25 17.60 -0.86
N LEU A 413 -5.87 16.34 -0.62
CA LEU A 413 -5.16 15.47 -1.57
C LEU A 413 -5.81 14.08 -1.56
N GLN A 414 -6.00 13.49 -2.73
CA GLN A 414 -6.33 12.07 -2.90
C GLN A 414 -5.06 11.23 -2.99
N PRO A 415 -5.15 9.90 -2.80
CA PRO A 415 -4.04 9.00 -3.09
C PRO A 415 -3.46 9.25 -4.48
N GLY A 416 -2.15 9.49 -4.56
CA GLY A 416 -1.42 9.84 -5.77
C GLY A 416 -1.29 11.34 -6.05
N GLN A 417 -1.97 12.20 -5.30
CA GLN A 417 -1.87 13.64 -5.46
C GLN A 417 -0.82 14.24 -4.51
N GLY A 418 -0.28 15.38 -4.91
CA GLY A 418 0.58 16.18 -4.05
C GLY A 418 0.45 17.67 -4.33
N GLY A 419 1.03 18.44 -3.43
CA GLY A 419 0.98 19.89 -3.45
C GLY A 419 1.91 20.52 -2.44
N PHE A 420 1.76 21.81 -2.20
CA PHE A 420 2.42 22.49 -1.10
C PHE A 420 1.57 23.60 -0.52
N VAL A 421 1.87 23.96 0.73
CA VAL A 421 1.32 25.14 1.40
C VAL A 421 2.45 26.04 1.86
N GLU A 422 2.21 27.35 1.86
CA GLU A 422 3.11 28.32 2.47
C GLU A 422 2.36 29.21 3.46
N PHE A 423 3.07 29.56 4.52
CA PHE A 423 2.54 30.35 5.62
C PHE A 423 3.68 31.00 6.39
N THR A 424 3.32 31.91 7.30
CA THR A 424 4.21 32.50 8.29
C THR A 424 3.59 32.26 9.66
N LEU A 425 4.39 31.82 10.63
CA LEU A 425 3.95 31.68 12.02
C LEU A 425 4.21 33.01 12.74
N PRO A 426 3.17 33.73 13.21
CA PRO A 426 3.34 35.12 13.65
C PRO A 426 4.07 35.25 14.99
N GLU A 427 3.98 34.23 15.84
CA GLU A 427 4.50 34.24 17.22
C GLU A 427 5.22 32.92 17.51
N PRO A 428 6.20 32.92 18.44
CA PRO A 428 6.78 31.68 18.95
C PRO A 428 5.72 30.79 19.60
N GLY A 429 5.83 29.47 19.42
CA GLY A 429 4.85 28.52 19.95
C GLY A 429 4.90 27.15 19.32
N HIS A 430 3.89 26.35 19.65
CA HIS A 430 3.72 24.97 19.21
C HIS A 430 2.48 24.89 18.33
N TYR A 431 2.66 24.49 17.06
CA TYR A 431 1.63 24.48 16.04
C TYR A 431 1.41 23.05 15.55
N PRO A 432 0.37 22.35 16.06
CA PRO A 432 0.05 21.00 15.62
C PRO A 432 -0.31 20.98 14.14
N PHE A 433 0.20 20.00 13.40
CA PHE A 433 -0.26 19.68 12.04
C PHE A 433 -0.82 18.26 11.98
N LEU A 434 -1.78 18.03 11.09
CA LEU A 434 -2.50 16.76 11.01
C LEU A 434 -3.24 16.59 9.68
N SER A 435 -3.73 15.38 9.41
CA SER A 435 -4.83 15.18 8.46
C SER A 435 -6.18 15.42 9.13
N HIS A 436 -6.99 16.33 8.59
CA HIS A 436 -8.29 16.72 9.18
C HIS A 436 -9.38 15.64 9.05
N LEU A 437 -9.08 14.51 8.42
CA LEU A 437 -9.80 13.27 8.69
C LEU A 437 -9.44 12.82 10.10
N MET A 438 -10.22 13.23 11.11
CA MET A 438 -9.83 13.09 12.53
C MET A 438 -9.54 11.66 12.98
N VAL A 439 -10.15 10.66 12.33
CA VAL A 439 -9.79 9.25 12.55
C VAL A 439 -8.34 8.97 12.16
N ASP A 440 -7.82 9.61 11.12
CA ASP A 440 -6.44 9.45 10.63
C ASP A 440 -5.46 10.23 11.51
N ALA A 441 -5.84 11.42 11.98
CA ALA A 441 -5.05 12.15 12.98
C ALA A 441 -4.84 11.31 14.25
N ASN A 442 -5.89 10.67 14.77
CA ASN A 442 -5.80 9.76 15.91
C ASN A 442 -5.01 8.47 15.61
N ARG A 443 -4.89 8.11 14.32
CA ARG A 443 -4.12 6.97 13.81
C ARG A 443 -2.67 7.30 13.47
N GLY A 444 -2.19 8.48 13.84
CA GLY A 444 -0.76 8.84 13.75
C GLY A 444 -0.41 9.87 12.69
N ALA A 445 -1.39 10.37 11.92
CA ALA A 445 -1.17 11.37 10.87
C ALA A 445 -1.16 12.76 11.52
N SER A 446 -0.25 12.94 12.47
CA SER A 446 -0.12 14.15 13.27
C SER A 446 1.33 14.45 13.66
N GLY A 447 1.60 15.71 13.95
CA GLY A 447 2.90 16.21 14.36
C GLY A 447 2.81 17.64 14.86
N GLU A 448 3.96 18.26 15.10
CA GLU A 448 4.04 19.62 15.58
C GLU A 448 5.16 20.40 14.89
N LEU A 449 4.92 21.68 14.62
CA LEU A 449 5.94 22.68 14.36
C LEU A 449 6.23 23.46 15.65
N THR A 450 7.50 23.54 16.04
CA THR A 450 7.97 24.42 17.12
C THR A 450 8.56 25.68 16.50
N ALA A 451 7.87 26.81 16.63
CA ALA A 451 8.36 28.13 16.23
C ALA A 451 9.12 28.79 17.39
N GLN A 452 10.38 29.15 17.14
CA GLN A 452 11.24 29.87 18.10
C GLN A 452 11.34 31.35 17.76
#